data_AF-A0A2V2EUI9-F1
#
_entry.id   AF-A0A2V2EUI9-F1
#
_cell.length_a   1.000
_cell.length_b   1.000
_cell.length_c   1.000
_cell.angle_alpha   90.00
_cell.angle_beta   90.00
_cell.angle_gamma   90.00
#
_symmetry.space_group_name_H-M   'P 1'
#
loop_
_entity.id
_entity.type
_entity.pdbx_description
1 polymer ?
#
loop_
_entity_poly.entity_id
_entity_poly.type
_entity_poly.pdbx_seq_one_letter_code
_entity_poly.pdbx_strand_id
1 'polypeptide(L)'
;MQSFFSRGRGIFLLATLLISIGAGYSLMNDQPANEEQPVTPTLDLIEPYHFSFWESYALCEEYNLGCKPVSIAMEMPAEFLQMNIENLRELYPQPAWLVLEDGKEVSITRLLDGLCAEHKKIMHLGVNQSGEYLTICYGPAKVSSLGGVYLVSDIPLISLTAEEQDKVLHGAYESSSYEELQGILDSFSESY
;
A
#
# COMPACT_ATOMS: atom_id res chain seq x y z
N MET A 1 8.63 -3.10 48.28
CA MET A 1 7.90 -1.98 48.91
C MET A 1 6.51 -1.91 48.29
N GLN A 2 5.50 -2.10 49.14
CA GLN A 2 4.13 -1.60 49.12
C GLN A 2 3.28 -1.68 47.84
N SER A 3 2.34 -2.63 47.90
CA SER A 3 0.98 -2.58 47.38
C SER A 3 0.25 -1.27 47.72
N PHE A 4 -0.82 -0.92 47.00
CA PHE A 4 -2.19 -0.86 47.56
C PHE A 4 -3.22 -0.43 46.50
N PHE A 5 -4.11 -1.38 46.18
CA PHE A 5 -5.46 -1.13 45.67
C PHE A 5 -6.27 -0.44 46.77
N SER A 6 -6.98 0.65 46.45
CA SER A 6 -7.91 1.30 47.37
C SER A 6 -9.33 1.28 46.79
N ARG A 7 -10.16 0.42 47.38
CA ARG A 7 -11.63 0.46 47.36
C ARG A 7 -12.08 1.44 48.44
N GLY A 8 -12.92 2.41 48.08
CA GLY A 8 -13.61 3.28 49.04
C GLY A 8 -15.11 3.35 48.74
N ARG A 9 -15.92 2.58 49.49
CA ARG A 9 -17.36 2.80 49.64
C ARG A 9 -17.55 3.97 50.61
N GLY A 10 -18.44 4.90 50.28
CA GLY A 10 -18.88 5.97 51.19
C GLY A 10 -20.34 6.30 50.92
N ILE A 11 -21.23 5.60 51.63
CA ILE A 11 -22.65 5.94 51.75
C ILE A 11 -22.72 7.11 52.74
N PHE A 12 -23.36 8.22 52.36
CA PHE A 12 -23.94 9.14 53.34
C PHE A 12 -25.36 9.52 52.94
N LEU A 13 -26.23 9.37 53.93
CA LEU A 13 -27.68 9.48 53.93
C LEU A 13 -28.14 10.93 54.09
N LEU A 14 -29.46 11.08 53.85
CA LEU A 14 -30.42 12.04 54.43
C LEU A 14 -30.81 13.28 53.60
N ALA A 15 -31.94 13.08 52.93
CA ALA A 15 -33.24 13.72 53.22
C ALA A 15 -33.33 15.25 53.22
N THR A 16 -34.19 15.77 52.34
CA THR A 16 -35.41 16.47 52.78
C THR A 16 -36.43 16.46 51.65
N LEU A 17 -37.61 15.93 51.99
CA LEU A 17 -38.85 15.99 51.24
C LEU A 17 -39.55 17.32 51.61
N LEU A 18 -39.90 18.14 50.62
CA LEU A 18 -40.90 19.20 50.81
C LEU A 18 -41.97 19.04 49.73
N ILE A 19 -43.13 18.59 50.20
CA ILE A 19 -44.40 18.59 49.50
C ILE A 19 -44.96 20.00 49.58
N SER A 20 -45.21 20.63 48.43
CA SER A 20 -46.11 21.78 48.34
C SER A 20 -47.13 21.51 47.24
N ILE A 21 -48.29 20.98 47.66
CA ILE A 21 -49.53 20.97 46.88
C ILE A 21 -50.08 22.40 46.96
N GLY A 22 -49.83 23.19 45.92
CA GLY A 22 -50.48 24.47 45.69
C GLY A 22 -51.74 24.25 44.86
N ALA A 23 -52.90 24.57 45.43
CA ALA A 23 -54.19 24.54 44.79
C ALA A 23 -54.20 25.39 43.51
N GLY A 24 -54.44 24.74 42.37
CA GLY A 24 -54.64 25.40 41.08
C GLY A 24 -55.99 26.10 41.05
N TYR A 25 -55.98 27.42 41.24
CA TYR A 25 -57.09 28.27 40.82
C TYR A 25 -56.97 28.52 39.31
N SER A 26 -58.04 28.13 38.63
CA SER A 26 -58.42 28.46 37.26
C SER A 26 -58.05 29.88 36.85
N LEU A 27 -57.35 30.04 35.72
CA LEU A 27 -57.48 31.18 34.79
C LEU A 27 -56.94 30.80 33.39
N MET A 28 -57.68 31.24 32.38
CA MET A 28 -57.54 30.98 30.94
C MET A 28 -56.15 31.32 30.35
N ASN A 29 -55.68 30.53 29.37
CA ASN A 29 -55.84 30.77 27.93
C ASN A 29 -54.64 30.23 27.12
N ASP A 30 -54.94 29.67 25.95
CA ASP A 30 -54.08 29.41 24.79
C ASP A 30 -52.94 28.37 24.92
N GLN A 31 -53.31 27.11 24.66
CA GLN A 31 -52.38 26.09 24.20
C GLN A 31 -52.36 26.12 22.66
N PRO A 32 -51.29 26.56 21.98
CA PRO A 32 -51.15 26.21 20.57
C PRO A 32 -50.85 24.72 20.47
N ALA A 33 -51.42 24.11 19.43
CA ALA A 33 -51.26 22.72 19.09
C ALA A 33 -49.77 22.32 19.04
N ASN A 34 -49.51 21.09 19.49
CA ASN A 34 -48.29 20.36 19.22
C ASN A 34 -48.00 20.38 17.70
N GLU A 35 -47.14 21.30 17.25
CA GLU A 35 -46.53 21.21 15.94
C GLU A 35 -45.51 20.08 16.00
N GLU A 36 -45.89 18.94 15.41
CA GLU A 36 -44.93 17.90 15.03
C GLU A 36 -43.86 18.58 14.17
N GLN A 37 -42.67 18.77 14.73
CA GLN A 37 -41.53 19.23 13.95
C GLN A 37 -41.36 18.24 12.79
N PRO A 38 -41.35 18.71 11.54
CA PRO A 38 -41.00 17.84 10.43
C PRO A 38 -39.56 17.42 10.67
N VAL A 39 -39.34 16.15 10.96
CA VAL A 39 -38.04 15.52 10.81
C VAL A 39 -37.71 15.59 9.33
N THR A 40 -37.07 16.68 8.92
CA THR A 40 -36.41 16.78 7.63
C THR A 40 -35.44 15.61 7.60
N PRO A 41 -35.60 14.62 6.70
CA PRO A 41 -34.56 13.63 6.53
C PRO A 41 -33.32 14.40 6.11
N THR A 42 -32.30 14.42 6.97
CA THR A 42 -30.95 14.73 6.54
C THR A 42 -30.66 13.70 5.46
N LEU A 43 -30.74 14.12 4.20
CA LEU A 43 -30.14 13.40 3.11
C LEU A 43 -28.67 13.29 3.52
N ASP A 44 -28.25 12.12 3.99
CA ASP A 44 -26.84 11.80 4.06
C ASP A 44 -26.34 11.94 2.63
N LEU A 45 -25.73 13.08 2.34
CA LEU A 45 -25.06 13.33 1.07
C LEU A 45 -23.98 12.27 1.00
N ILE A 46 -24.25 11.20 0.25
CA ILE A 46 -23.27 10.16 -0.01
C ILE A 46 -22.12 10.87 -0.71
N GLU A 47 -21.02 11.09 0.00
CA GLU A 47 -19.83 11.66 -0.61
C GLU A 47 -19.41 10.77 -1.78
N PRO A 48 -19.26 11.36 -2.98
CA PRO A 48 -18.93 10.61 -4.18
C PRO A 48 -17.51 10.05 -4.06
N TYR A 49 -17.26 8.95 -4.75
CA TYR A 49 -15.90 8.45 -4.88
C TYR A 49 -15.01 9.44 -5.64
N HIS A 50 -13.78 9.58 -5.18
CA HIS A 50 -12.71 10.32 -5.84
C HIS A 50 -11.81 9.34 -6.59
N PHE A 51 -11.78 9.45 -7.91
CA PHE A 51 -11.00 8.57 -8.76
C PHE A 51 -9.67 9.23 -9.14
N SER A 52 -8.60 8.44 -9.08
CA SER A 52 -7.27 8.84 -9.54
C SER A 52 -6.68 7.77 -10.45
N PHE A 53 -6.02 8.20 -11.52
CA PHE A 53 -5.43 7.33 -12.52
C PHE A 53 -3.91 7.46 -12.53
N TRP A 54 -3.24 6.33 -12.55
CA TRP A 54 -1.80 6.26 -12.37
C TRP A 54 -1.15 5.26 -13.33
N GLU A 55 0.15 5.43 -13.59
CA GLU A 55 1.03 4.40 -14.12
C GLU A 55 2.06 4.01 -13.08
N SER A 56 2.30 2.72 -12.99
CA SER A 56 3.45 2.17 -12.29
C SER A 56 4.03 1.00 -13.07
N TYR A 57 5.09 0.40 -12.55
CA TYR A 57 5.79 -0.72 -13.17
C TYR A 57 5.54 -1.98 -12.34
N ALA A 58 5.12 -3.06 -12.99
CA ALA A 58 4.66 -4.29 -12.35
C ALA A 58 5.69 -4.86 -11.36
N LEU A 59 6.95 -4.99 -11.78
CA LEU A 59 8.01 -5.49 -10.88
C LEU A 59 8.36 -4.49 -9.78
N CYS A 60 8.19 -3.20 -10.03
CA CYS A 60 8.41 -2.19 -8.99
C CYS A 60 7.37 -2.28 -7.88
N GLU A 61 6.10 -2.51 -8.23
CA GLU A 61 5.01 -2.70 -7.26
C GLU A 61 5.13 -4.05 -6.55
N GLU A 62 5.32 -5.14 -7.29
CA GLU A 62 5.41 -6.51 -6.75
C GLU A 62 6.52 -6.63 -5.70
N TYR A 63 7.68 -6.04 -5.97
CA TYR A 63 8.82 -6.08 -5.06
C TYR A 63 8.91 -4.89 -4.11
N ASN A 64 7.90 -4.01 -4.10
CA ASN A 64 7.84 -2.79 -3.28
C ASN A 64 9.16 -1.99 -3.36
N LEU A 65 9.51 -1.53 -4.56
CA LEU A 65 10.73 -0.76 -4.83
C LEU A 65 10.59 0.72 -4.45
N GLY A 66 9.45 1.16 -3.90
CA GLY A 66 9.25 2.55 -3.49
C GLY A 66 9.20 3.54 -4.66
N CYS A 67 8.74 3.09 -5.84
CA CYS A 67 8.50 3.99 -6.96
C CYS A 67 7.34 4.94 -6.64
N LYS A 68 7.43 6.18 -7.11
CA LYS A 68 6.27 7.07 -7.15
C LYS A 68 5.50 6.78 -8.43
N PRO A 69 4.22 6.39 -8.35
CA PRO A 69 3.40 6.26 -9.54
C PRO A 69 3.25 7.62 -10.25
N VAL A 70 3.10 7.58 -11.57
CA VAL A 70 2.96 8.78 -12.40
C VAL A 70 1.49 9.05 -12.64
N SER A 71 1.00 10.24 -12.32
CA SER A 71 -0.40 10.61 -12.58
C SER A 71 -0.66 10.67 -14.08
N ILE A 72 -1.76 10.06 -14.52
CA ILE A 72 -2.24 10.18 -15.88
C ILE A 72 -3.45 11.11 -15.89
N ALA A 73 -3.44 12.09 -16.80
CA ALA A 73 -4.65 12.83 -17.11
C ALA A 73 -5.62 11.92 -17.88
N MET A 74 -6.69 11.51 -17.21
CA MET A 74 -7.78 10.75 -17.81
C MET A 74 -9.10 11.44 -17.47
N GLU A 75 -9.97 11.58 -18.46
CA GLU A 75 -11.33 12.04 -18.21
C GLU A 75 -12.08 10.97 -17.44
N MET A 76 -12.70 11.35 -16.33
CA MET A 76 -13.49 10.42 -15.51
C MET A 76 -14.75 10.00 -16.29
N PRO A 77 -14.90 8.71 -16.63
CA PRO A 77 -16.09 8.26 -17.33
C PRO A 77 -17.33 8.47 -16.46
N ALA A 78 -18.41 9.02 -17.04
CA ALA A 78 -19.62 9.35 -16.28
C ALA A 78 -20.26 8.13 -15.60
N GLU A 79 -20.07 6.94 -16.18
CA GLU A 79 -20.51 5.66 -15.65
C GLU A 79 -19.86 5.27 -14.31
N PHE A 80 -18.68 5.81 -13.98
CA PHE A 80 -17.97 5.47 -12.74
C PHE A 80 -18.73 5.92 -11.48
N LEU A 81 -19.52 6.99 -11.59
CA LEU A 81 -20.33 7.51 -10.49
C LEU A 81 -21.42 6.52 -10.02
N GLN A 82 -21.72 5.51 -10.84
CA GLN A 82 -22.76 4.50 -10.57
C GLN A 82 -22.18 3.09 -10.40
N MET A 83 -20.87 2.92 -10.57
CA MET A 83 -20.20 1.63 -10.47
C MET A 83 -19.74 1.37 -9.02
N ASN A 84 -19.83 0.11 -8.60
CA ASN A 84 -19.17 -0.35 -7.38
C ASN A 84 -17.72 -0.77 -7.69
N ILE A 85 -16.94 -1.02 -6.64
CA ILE A 85 -15.53 -1.39 -6.77
C ILE A 85 -15.31 -2.71 -7.53
N GLU A 86 -16.23 -3.67 -7.42
CA GLU A 86 -16.10 -4.95 -8.11
C GLU A 86 -16.26 -4.80 -9.62
N ASN A 87 -17.21 -3.97 -10.07
CA ASN A 87 -17.37 -3.64 -11.49
C ASN A 87 -16.10 -2.97 -12.05
N LEU A 88 -15.45 -2.11 -11.26
CA LEU A 88 -14.19 -1.48 -11.66
C LEU A 88 -13.06 -2.51 -11.79
N ARG A 89 -13.00 -3.51 -10.91
CA ARG A 89 -12.01 -4.60 -10.99
C ARG A 89 -12.25 -5.51 -12.20
N GLU A 90 -13.50 -5.67 -12.64
CA GLU A 90 -13.81 -6.37 -13.89
C GLU A 90 -13.38 -5.58 -15.14
N LEU A 91 -13.54 -4.25 -15.12
CA LEU A 91 -13.10 -3.37 -16.22
C LEU A 91 -11.57 -3.20 -16.28
N TYR A 92 -10.92 -3.21 -15.12
CA TYR A 92 -9.48 -3.05 -14.95
C TYR A 92 -8.88 -4.26 -14.23
N PRO A 93 -8.80 -5.42 -14.92
CA PRO A 93 -8.36 -6.66 -14.29
C PRO A 93 -6.84 -6.74 -14.14
N GLN A 94 -6.42 -7.47 -13.10
CA GLN A 94 -5.04 -7.94 -12.96
C GLN A 94 -4.66 -8.92 -14.09
N PRO A 95 -3.36 -9.06 -14.42
CA PRO A 95 -2.20 -8.39 -13.81
C PRO A 95 -1.88 -7.01 -14.41
N ALA A 96 -2.58 -6.58 -15.46
CA ALA A 96 -2.27 -5.33 -16.17
C ALA A 96 -2.72 -4.07 -15.41
N TRP A 97 -3.65 -4.22 -14.48
CA TRP A 97 -4.19 -3.12 -13.69
C TRP A 97 -4.27 -3.47 -12.21
N LEU A 98 -4.15 -2.44 -11.38
CA LEU A 98 -4.36 -2.51 -9.95
C LEU A 98 -5.42 -1.48 -9.54
N VAL A 99 -6.50 -1.96 -8.92
CA VAL A 99 -7.59 -1.12 -8.41
C VAL A 99 -7.60 -1.21 -6.89
N LEU A 100 -7.25 -0.10 -6.22
CA LEU A 100 -7.24 0.01 -4.77
C LEU A 100 -8.31 1.00 -4.31
N GLU A 101 -9.03 0.63 -3.26
CA GLU A 101 -10.02 1.47 -2.59
C GLU A 101 -9.51 1.77 -1.18
N ASP A 102 -9.41 3.05 -0.84
CA ASP A 102 -9.15 3.54 0.50
C ASP A 102 -10.25 4.54 0.89
N GLY A 103 -11.26 4.07 1.61
CA GLY A 103 -12.43 4.86 1.97
C GLY A 103 -13.22 5.33 0.74
N LYS A 104 -13.06 6.61 0.39
CA LYS A 104 -13.71 7.23 -0.79
C LYS A 104 -12.73 7.52 -1.92
N GLU A 105 -11.46 7.20 -1.75
CA GLU A 105 -10.45 7.34 -2.79
C GLU A 105 -10.27 6.00 -3.50
N VAL A 106 -10.46 6.00 -4.81
CA VAL A 106 -10.19 4.84 -5.67
C VAL A 106 -9.03 5.20 -6.58
N SER A 107 -7.97 4.41 -6.50
CA SER A 107 -6.84 4.51 -7.42
C SER A 107 -6.88 3.37 -8.42
N ILE A 108 -6.81 3.73 -9.71
CA ILE A 108 -6.75 2.81 -10.84
C ILE A 108 -5.37 2.99 -11.48
N THR A 109 -4.50 2.01 -11.26
CA THR A 109 -3.11 2.06 -11.70
C THR A 109 -2.90 1.09 -12.85
N ARG A 110 -2.43 1.59 -13.99
CA ARG A 110 -1.92 0.78 -15.09
C ARG A 110 -0.54 0.26 -14.73
N LEU A 111 -0.33 -1.05 -14.78
CA LEU A 111 0.94 -1.69 -14.53
C LEU A 111 1.66 -1.95 -15.85
N LEU A 112 2.76 -1.24 -16.07
CA LEU A 112 3.68 -1.44 -17.19
C LEU A 112 4.65 -2.58 -16.88
N ASP A 113 5.05 -3.34 -17.90
CA ASP A 113 5.95 -4.46 -17.70
C ASP A 113 7.35 -4.03 -17.20
N GLY A 114 7.93 -4.87 -16.35
CA GLY A 114 9.30 -4.74 -15.90
C GLY A 114 9.53 -3.67 -14.82
N LEU A 115 10.71 -3.05 -14.86
CA LEU A 115 11.18 -2.03 -13.91
C LEU A 115 11.11 -0.62 -14.51
N CYS A 116 10.94 0.39 -13.64
CA CYS A 116 11.06 1.79 -14.02
C CYS A 116 12.50 2.17 -14.42
N ALA A 117 12.66 3.30 -15.10
CA ALA A 117 13.95 3.78 -15.59
C ALA A 117 15.00 3.95 -14.47
N GLU A 118 14.59 4.39 -13.28
CA GLU A 118 15.51 4.58 -12.15
C GLU A 118 16.00 3.25 -11.60
N HIS A 119 15.12 2.27 -11.38
CA HIS A 119 15.53 0.95 -10.90
C HIS A 119 16.32 0.15 -11.93
N LYS A 120 16.12 0.41 -13.23
CA LYS A 120 16.97 -0.18 -14.28
C LYS A 120 18.41 0.32 -14.29
N LYS A 121 18.74 1.42 -13.59
CA LYS A 121 20.12 1.90 -13.44
C LYS A 121 20.93 1.07 -12.45
N ILE A 122 20.24 0.34 -11.57
CA ILE A 122 20.87 -0.61 -10.66
C ILE A 122 21.07 -1.91 -11.43
N MET A 123 22.19 -2.57 -11.18
CA MET A 123 22.50 -3.91 -11.65
C MET A 123 22.98 -4.75 -10.49
N HIS A 124 22.92 -6.07 -10.65
CA HIS A 124 23.46 -7.00 -9.66
C HIS A 124 24.09 -8.21 -10.31
N LEU A 125 25.00 -8.86 -9.58
CA LEU A 125 25.42 -10.21 -9.93
C LEU A 125 24.38 -11.22 -9.43
N GLY A 126 24.05 -12.14 -10.31
CA GLY A 126 23.18 -13.28 -10.03
C GLY A 126 23.61 -14.47 -10.88
N VAL A 127 22.66 -15.35 -11.15
CA VAL A 127 22.85 -16.54 -11.97
C VAL A 127 21.87 -16.56 -13.12
N ASN A 128 22.25 -17.24 -14.19
CA ASN A 128 21.39 -17.43 -15.35
C ASN A 128 20.17 -18.32 -15.01
N GLN A 129 19.26 -18.49 -15.97
CA GLN A 129 18.04 -19.29 -15.75
C GLN A 129 18.30 -20.75 -15.35
N SER A 130 19.43 -21.35 -15.75
CA SER A 130 19.81 -22.69 -15.31
C SER A 130 20.46 -22.71 -13.92
N GLY A 131 20.86 -21.55 -13.38
CA GLY A 131 21.58 -21.43 -12.12
C GLY A 131 23.06 -21.81 -12.20
N GLU A 132 23.58 -22.06 -13.41
CA GLU A 132 24.91 -22.65 -13.61
C GLU A 132 26.00 -21.61 -13.84
N TYR A 133 25.65 -20.46 -14.42
CA TYR A 133 26.61 -19.43 -14.83
C TYR A 133 26.28 -18.08 -14.19
N LEU A 134 27.32 -17.31 -13.87
CA LEU A 134 27.17 -15.96 -13.35
C LEU A 134 26.62 -15.02 -14.43
N THR A 135 25.76 -14.10 -14.00
CA THR A 135 25.14 -13.09 -14.87
C THR A 135 25.10 -11.73 -14.22
N ILE A 136 25.16 -10.68 -15.02
CA ILE A 136 24.76 -9.34 -14.58
C ILE A 136 23.30 -9.15 -14.99
N CYS A 137 22.45 -8.79 -14.03
CA CYS A 137 21.02 -8.55 -14.21
C CYS A 137 20.67 -7.09 -13.94
N TYR A 138 19.64 -6.58 -14.59
CA TYR A 138 19.07 -5.26 -14.32
C TYR A 138 18.22 -5.29 -13.05
N GLY A 139 18.22 -4.18 -12.32
CA GLY A 139 17.46 -3.99 -11.11
C GLY A 139 18.19 -4.40 -9.83
N PRO A 140 17.60 -4.10 -8.66
CA PRO A 140 18.04 -4.66 -7.38
C PRO A 140 17.99 -6.19 -7.39
N ALA A 141 18.90 -6.85 -6.70
CA ALA A 141 19.04 -8.31 -6.63
C ALA A 141 17.78 -9.02 -6.15
N LYS A 142 16.95 -8.38 -5.32
CA LYS A 142 15.67 -8.97 -4.91
C LYS A 142 14.71 -9.24 -6.07
N VAL A 143 14.87 -8.58 -7.23
CA VAL A 143 14.08 -8.86 -8.45
C VAL A 143 14.69 -9.96 -9.32
N SER A 144 15.91 -10.41 -8.99
CA SER A 144 16.65 -11.46 -9.70
C SER A 144 16.67 -11.22 -11.23
N SER A 145 16.60 -12.27 -12.04
CA SER A 145 16.59 -12.18 -13.50
C SER A 145 15.29 -11.57 -14.09
N LEU A 146 14.25 -11.34 -13.28
CA LEU A 146 12.99 -10.76 -13.78
C LEU A 146 13.17 -9.32 -14.24
N GLY A 147 14.11 -8.58 -13.66
CA GLY A 147 14.47 -7.23 -14.11
C GLY A 147 15.07 -7.20 -15.52
N GLY A 148 15.49 -8.36 -16.04
CA GLY A 148 16.16 -8.55 -17.32
C GLY A 148 17.64 -8.90 -17.13
N VAL A 149 18.19 -9.68 -18.06
CA VAL A 149 19.61 -10.04 -18.07
C VAL A 149 20.38 -9.04 -18.91
N TYR A 150 21.43 -8.44 -18.33
CA TYR A 150 22.36 -7.55 -19.03
C TYR A 150 23.44 -8.37 -19.75
N LEU A 151 24.07 -9.31 -19.03
CA LEU A 151 25.17 -10.13 -19.53
C LEU A 151 25.09 -11.53 -18.91
N VAL A 152 25.31 -12.55 -19.73
CA VAL A 152 25.64 -13.90 -19.27
C VAL A 152 27.13 -14.11 -19.43
N SER A 153 27.82 -14.45 -18.35
CA SER A 153 29.24 -14.77 -18.38
C SER A 153 29.45 -16.27 -18.59
N ASP A 154 30.67 -16.65 -18.96
CA ASP A 154 31.07 -18.06 -19.05
C ASP A 154 31.60 -18.61 -17.72
N ILE A 155 31.56 -17.83 -16.63
CA ILE A 155 32.06 -18.23 -15.30
C ILE A 155 31.00 -19.10 -14.63
N PRO A 156 31.28 -20.38 -14.34
CA PRO A 156 30.32 -21.24 -13.67
C PRO A 156 30.17 -20.85 -12.19
N LEU A 157 28.97 -20.89 -11.62
CA LEU A 157 28.76 -20.61 -10.19
C LEU A 157 29.54 -21.60 -9.31
N ILE A 158 29.54 -22.89 -9.68
CA ILE A 158 30.28 -23.94 -8.96
C ILE A 158 31.78 -23.66 -8.88
N SER A 159 32.25 -22.73 -9.72
CA SER A 159 33.63 -22.38 -9.79
C SER A 159 34.07 -21.48 -8.61
N LEU A 160 33.13 -20.74 -8.02
CA LEU A 160 33.41 -19.84 -6.89
C LEU A 160 33.59 -20.63 -5.58
N THR A 161 34.21 -20.00 -4.57
CA THR A 161 34.19 -20.54 -3.21
C THR A 161 32.77 -20.56 -2.64
N ALA A 162 32.51 -21.39 -1.64
CA ALA A 162 31.18 -21.48 -1.02
C ALA A 162 30.69 -20.13 -0.45
N GLU A 163 31.60 -19.30 0.06
CA GLU A 163 31.27 -17.96 0.57
C GLU A 163 30.86 -17.01 -0.56
N GLU A 164 31.57 -17.04 -1.69
CA GLU A 164 31.25 -16.20 -2.84
C GLU A 164 29.95 -16.66 -3.53
N GLN A 165 29.73 -17.97 -3.64
CA GLN A 165 28.45 -18.52 -4.11
C GLN A 165 27.29 -18.02 -3.26
N ASP A 166 27.42 -18.07 -1.93
CA ASP A 166 26.40 -17.57 -1.00
C ASP A 166 26.14 -16.07 -1.21
N LYS A 167 27.19 -15.26 -1.36
CA LYS A 167 27.07 -13.82 -1.64
C LYS A 167 26.37 -13.53 -2.96
N VAL A 168 26.67 -14.26 -4.03
CA VAL A 168 25.99 -14.11 -5.33
C VAL A 168 24.51 -14.48 -5.20
N LEU A 169 24.21 -15.65 -4.62
CA LEU A 169 22.83 -16.15 -4.52
C LEU A 169 21.94 -15.28 -3.63
N HIS A 170 22.52 -14.61 -2.64
CA HIS A 170 21.81 -13.67 -1.77
C HIS A 170 21.92 -12.21 -2.21
N GLY A 171 22.43 -11.94 -3.42
CA GLY A 171 22.40 -10.61 -4.00
C GLY A 171 23.31 -9.58 -3.32
N ALA A 172 24.42 -10.03 -2.74
CA ALA A 172 25.34 -9.15 -2.01
C ALA A 172 26.10 -8.16 -2.93
N TYR A 173 26.06 -8.37 -4.24
CA TYR A 173 26.75 -7.57 -5.23
C TYR A 173 25.74 -6.79 -6.07
N GLU A 174 25.38 -5.60 -5.62
CA GLU A 174 24.57 -4.63 -6.35
C GLU A 174 25.39 -3.36 -6.61
N SER A 175 25.32 -2.82 -7.82
CA SER A 175 25.92 -1.54 -8.15
C SER A 175 25.18 -0.84 -9.30
N SER A 176 25.27 0.48 -9.34
CA SER A 176 24.87 1.26 -10.52
C SER A 176 25.99 1.39 -11.56
N SER A 177 27.18 0.81 -11.29
CA SER A 177 28.35 0.83 -12.15
C SER A 177 28.56 -0.55 -12.78
N TYR A 178 28.53 -0.61 -14.11
CA TYR A 178 28.82 -1.86 -14.81
C TYR A 178 30.27 -2.30 -14.56
N GLU A 179 31.19 -1.33 -14.56
CA GLU A 179 32.62 -1.55 -14.39
C GLU A 179 32.96 -2.17 -13.03
N GLU A 180 32.18 -1.84 -11.99
CA GLU A 180 32.34 -2.45 -10.67
C GLU A 180 31.95 -3.93 -10.67
N LEU A 181 30.79 -4.26 -11.25
CA LEU A 181 30.35 -5.66 -11.36
C LEU A 181 31.25 -6.47 -12.29
N GLN A 182 31.74 -5.86 -13.38
CA GLN A 182 32.71 -6.48 -14.26
C GLN A 182 34.02 -6.77 -13.53
N GLY A 183 34.54 -5.81 -12.75
CA GLY A 183 35.75 -6.03 -11.96
C GLY A 183 35.60 -7.17 -10.93
N ILE A 184 34.41 -7.35 -10.37
CA ILE A 184 34.10 -8.50 -9.51
C ILE A 184 34.12 -9.81 -10.31
N LEU A 185 33.46 -9.85 -11.48
CA LEU A 185 33.52 -11.03 -12.37
C LEU A 185 34.95 -11.39 -12.76
N ASP A 186 35.76 -10.40 -13.13
CA ASP A 186 37.15 -10.60 -13.50
C ASP A 186 37.94 -11.21 -12.32
N SER A 187 37.71 -10.74 -11.10
CA SER A 187 38.34 -11.31 -9.89
C SER A 187 37.97 -12.78 -9.62
N PHE A 188 36.74 -13.19 -9.95
CA PHE A 188 36.33 -14.59 -9.86
C PHE A 188 37.00 -15.45 -10.94
N SER A 189 37.21 -14.89 -12.14
CA SER A 189 37.90 -15.59 -13.23
C SER A 189 39.40 -15.79 -12.97
N GLU A 190 40.04 -14.90 -12.18
CA GLU A 190 41.46 -14.99 -11.83
C GLU A 190 41.75 -15.94 -10.65
N SER A 191 40.70 -16.33 -9.93
CA SER A 191 40.81 -17.30 -8.83
C SER A 191 40.90 -18.76 -9.31
N TYR A 192 40.97 -18.95 -10.64
CA TYR A 192 41.05 -20.22 -11.38
C TYR A 192 42.46 -20.62 -11.81
#